data_AF-A0A2T0RC10-F1
#
_entry.id   AF-A0A2T0RC10-F1
#
_cell.length_a   1.000
_cell.length_b   1.000
_cell.length_c   1.000
_cell.angle_alpha   90.00
_cell.angle_beta   90.00
_cell.angle_gamma   90.00
#
_symmetry.space_group_name_H-M   'P 1'
#
loop_
_entity.id
_entity.type
_entity.pdbx_description
1 polymer ?
#
loop_
_entity_poly.entity_id
_entity_poly.type
_entity_poly.pdbx_seq_one_letter_code
_entity_poly.pdbx_strand_id
1 'polypeptide(L)'
;MSYAIGGGSVTNAWIVRAGSDRLDRLHLDRNVITVGWAGTGDLSSGATVDEIRDLMVEAHPDLNPTRAEGHVFQLLAFAHKMERGDAVLAPRHGTPSVAIGEITGDYRFRTDLHPEVSHTRTVRWIHDGVPRVAFGDDLLEGSALNAVMRVNAERAVQRVWHLARHERDIASADAGVEELHVTPFANLRRNLNYARSLATAGQALGQLEVRAFEIDDVFRAAWVQGVAALDHWVRQEVHTRMLLLARNGTADRPSGFAKFEITLDLVERVHRGELALHEALEMPLWTVLSRTTYQRPDRIKEGLGMVTDAGRLWERVATVLSERPGGEAVTASDVRGRLNEIVERRNKIAHEYDEDPSDRRGKRQIDAASATATIEWIEQLATAVLEVIDQPGR
;
A
#
# COMPACT_ATOMS: atom_id res chain seq x y z
N MET A 1 2.73 39.32 -4.87
CA MET A 1 2.54 39.58 -3.43
C MET A 1 3.37 38.54 -2.69
N SER A 2 4.55 38.95 -2.21
CA SER A 2 5.52 38.07 -1.53
C SER A 2 5.15 38.04 -0.05
N TYR A 3 4.85 36.86 0.50
CA TYR A 3 4.60 36.71 1.94
C TYR A 3 5.94 36.41 2.62
N ALA A 4 6.36 37.32 3.49
CA ALA A 4 7.58 37.20 4.29
C ALA A 4 7.42 36.07 5.33
N ILE A 5 8.43 35.20 5.40
CA ILE A 5 8.54 34.15 6.41
C ILE A 5 9.14 34.78 7.67
N GLY A 6 8.35 34.86 8.74
CA GLY A 6 8.83 35.19 10.08
C GLY A 6 9.59 34.00 10.67
N GLY A 7 10.82 34.24 11.12
CA GLY A 7 11.73 33.23 11.67
C GLY A 7 11.30 32.69 13.03
N GLY A 8 10.63 31.55 13.03
CA GLY A 8 10.56 30.60 14.14
C GLY A 8 11.09 29.25 13.65
N SER A 9 11.91 28.58 14.46
CA SER A 9 12.48 27.25 14.18
C SER A 9 11.42 26.30 13.59
N VAL A 10 11.71 25.63 12.48
CA VAL A 10 10.82 24.63 11.90
C VAL A 10 10.73 23.45 12.88
N THR A 11 9.61 23.32 13.57
CA THR A 11 9.35 22.20 14.48
C THR A 11 9.25 20.89 13.70
N ASN A 12 9.97 19.85 14.14
CA ASN A 12 10.06 18.58 13.41
C ASN A 12 8.75 17.80 13.49
N ALA A 13 8.64 16.77 12.64
CA ALA A 13 7.59 15.76 12.76
C ALA A 13 8.18 14.35 12.83
N TRP A 14 7.56 13.52 13.66
CA TRP A 14 7.99 12.15 13.92
C TRP A 14 6.83 11.19 13.75
N ILE A 15 7.07 10.01 13.16
CA ILE A 15 6.13 8.91 13.16
C ILE A 15 6.49 7.99 14.31
N VAL A 16 5.52 7.70 15.18
CA VAL A 16 5.65 6.76 16.29
C VAL A 16 4.53 5.73 16.22
N ARG A 17 4.89 4.48 15.96
CA ARG A 17 3.94 3.36 15.86
C ARG A 17 3.89 2.62 17.19
N ALA A 18 2.71 2.44 17.75
CA ALA A 18 2.55 1.51 18.86
C ALA A 18 2.69 0.06 18.34
N GLY A 19 3.13 -0.89 19.16
CA GLY A 19 3.30 -2.28 18.71
C GLY A 19 2.00 -3.08 18.59
N SER A 20 0.86 -2.52 19.03
CA SER A 20 -0.46 -3.16 19.04
C SER A 20 -1.59 -2.16 19.26
N ASP A 21 -2.83 -2.54 18.94
CA ASP A 21 -4.05 -1.76 19.24
C ASP A 21 -4.20 -1.40 20.72
N ARG A 22 -3.77 -2.30 21.62
CA ARG A 22 -3.78 -2.03 23.07
C ARG A 22 -2.87 -0.85 23.43
N LEU A 23 -1.70 -0.77 22.79
CA LEU A 23 -0.74 0.31 23.04
C LEU A 23 -1.15 1.62 22.35
N ASP A 24 -1.83 1.56 21.20
CA ASP A 24 -2.43 2.76 20.59
C ASP A 24 -3.46 3.41 21.52
N ARG A 25 -4.34 2.60 22.13
CA ARG A 25 -5.32 3.11 23.11
C ARG A 25 -4.62 3.72 24.33
N LEU A 26 -3.57 3.06 24.83
CA LEU A 26 -2.75 3.59 25.92
C LEU A 26 -2.16 4.97 25.59
N HIS A 27 -1.67 5.18 24.36
CA HIS A 27 -1.11 6.45 23.91
C HIS A 27 -2.13 7.59 23.99
N LEU A 28 -3.34 7.34 23.48
CA LEU A 28 -4.44 8.31 23.50
C LEU A 28 -4.97 8.56 24.91
N ASP A 29 -5.32 7.50 25.65
CA ASP A 29 -5.96 7.59 26.96
C ASP A 29 -5.05 8.25 28.01
N ARG A 30 -3.74 8.05 27.90
CA ARG A 30 -2.75 8.58 28.86
C ARG A 30 -1.99 9.79 28.35
N ASN A 31 -2.28 10.30 27.14
CA ASN A 31 -1.60 11.44 26.54
C ASN A 31 -0.07 11.25 26.48
N VAL A 32 0.35 10.09 25.99
CA VAL A 32 1.76 9.71 25.88
C VAL A 32 2.06 9.05 24.53
N ILE A 33 3.32 9.09 24.12
CA ILE A 33 3.88 8.15 23.16
C ILE A 33 4.89 7.28 23.88
N THR A 34 4.98 6.01 23.48
CA THR A 34 5.85 5.03 24.13
C THR A 34 6.56 4.15 23.12
N VAL A 35 7.76 3.69 23.48
CA VAL A 35 8.49 2.65 22.74
C VAL A 35 9.00 1.55 23.69
N GLY A 36 9.35 0.40 23.11
CA GLY A 36 9.71 -0.85 23.82
C GLY A 36 11.11 -0.85 24.43
N TRP A 37 11.83 -1.99 24.38
CA TRP A 37 13.24 -2.12 24.81
C TRP A 37 13.53 -1.74 26.28
N ALA A 38 12.62 -2.07 27.18
CA ALA A 38 12.75 -1.79 28.62
C ALA A 38 14.07 -2.28 29.25
N GLY A 39 14.67 -3.34 28.71
CA GLY A 39 15.95 -3.88 29.16
C GLY A 39 17.14 -2.93 28.99
N THR A 40 17.01 -1.90 28.14
CA THR A 40 18.04 -0.85 27.97
C THR A 40 18.07 0.17 29.11
N GLY A 41 17.09 0.15 30.01
CA GLY A 41 17.07 1.01 31.19
C GLY A 41 16.79 2.49 30.90
N ASP A 42 17.02 3.34 31.90
CA ASP A 42 16.72 4.77 31.82
C ASP A 42 17.83 5.56 31.12
N LEU A 43 17.52 6.12 29.94
CA LEU A 43 18.43 6.94 29.13
C LEU A 43 18.45 8.43 29.50
N SER A 44 17.88 8.84 30.64
CA SER A 44 17.74 10.27 31.00
C SER A 44 19.07 11.01 31.17
N SER A 45 20.16 10.32 31.52
CA SER A 45 21.45 10.92 31.87
C SER A 45 22.35 11.29 30.67
N GLY A 46 21.81 11.35 29.46
CA GLY A 46 22.56 11.76 28.26
C GLY A 46 23.41 10.63 27.69
N ALA A 47 22.78 9.51 27.33
CA ALA A 47 23.48 8.35 26.81
C ALA A 47 24.06 8.60 25.42
N THR A 48 25.30 8.18 25.19
CA THR A 48 25.94 8.20 23.88
C THR A 48 25.39 7.09 22.97
N VAL A 49 25.62 7.19 21.66
CA VAL A 49 25.19 6.15 20.71
C VAL A 49 25.82 4.79 21.06
N ASP A 50 27.08 4.80 21.48
CA ASP A 50 27.81 3.59 21.84
C ASP A 50 27.30 3.01 23.17
N GLU A 51 26.96 3.85 24.16
CA GLU A 51 26.33 3.39 25.41
C GLU A 51 24.96 2.76 25.16
N ILE A 52 24.11 3.36 24.31
CA ILE A 52 22.81 2.77 23.94
C ILE A 52 23.00 1.46 23.17
N ARG A 53 24.03 1.37 22.33
CA ARG A 53 24.39 0.15 21.60
C ARG A 53 24.78 -0.97 22.55
N ASP A 54 25.65 -0.69 23.52
CA ASP A 54 26.09 -1.68 24.50
C ASP A 54 24.91 -2.19 25.33
N LEU A 55 24.06 -1.28 25.82
CA LEU A 55 22.83 -1.62 26.55
C LEU A 55 21.86 -2.45 25.71
N MET A 56 21.74 -2.16 24.41
CA MET A 56 20.88 -2.90 23.48
C MET A 56 21.39 -4.33 23.26
N VAL A 57 22.70 -4.52 23.09
CA VAL A 57 23.31 -5.84 22.89
C VAL A 57 23.23 -6.67 24.16
N GLU A 58 23.45 -6.06 25.34
CA GLU A 58 23.34 -6.74 26.63
C GLU A 58 21.90 -7.17 26.93
N ALA A 59 20.93 -6.29 26.72
CA ALA A 59 19.52 -6.58 26.98
C ALA A 59 18.91 -7.58 25.99
N HIS A 60 19.47 -7.69 24.78
CA HIS A 60 18.92 -8.46 23.67
C HIS A 60 20.00 -9.18 22.85
N PRO A 61 20.71 -10.17 23.44
CA PRO A 61 21.85 -10.83 22.80
C PRO A 61 21.50 -11.62 21.54
N ASP A 62 20.23 -12.00 21.39
CA ASP A 62 19.74 -12.77 20.24
C ASP A 62 19.37 -11.90 19.02
N LEU A 63 19.48 -10.56 19.11
CA LEU A 63 19.18 -9.67 17.99
C LEU A 63 20.28 -9.67 16.93
N ASN A 64 19.88 -9.76 15.66
CA ASN A 64 20.79 -9.53 14.53
C ASN A 64 21.44 -8.13 14.64
N PRO A 65 22.77 -7.99 14.43
CA PRO A 65 23.50 -6.72 14.52
C PRO A 65 22.87 -5.55 13.72
N THR A 66 22.42 -5.79 12.48
CA THR A 66 21.80 -4.74 11.65
C THR A 66 20.48 -4.25 12.23
N ARG A 67 19.70 -5.16 12.84
CA ARG A 67 18.43 -4.81 13.47
C ARG A 67 18.64 -4.12 14.81
N ALA A 68 19.61 -4.59 15.60
CA ALA A 68 20.03 -3.93 16.84
C ALA A 68 20.45 -2.48 16.56
N GLU A 69 21.22 -2.26 15.50
CA GLU A 69 21.63 -0.92 15.07
C GLU A 69 20.45 -0.01 14.75
N GLY A 70 19.45 -0.53 14.02
CA GLY A 70 18.22 0.20 13.75
C GLY A 70 17.44 0.58 15.02
N HIS A 71 17.45 -0.29 16.04
CA HIS A 71 16.80 0.01 17.33
C HIS A 71 17.57 1.06 18.13
N VAL A 72 18.90 1.03 18.12
CA VAL A 72 19.76 2.04 18.76
C VAL A 72 19.44 3.43 18.23
N PHE A 73 19.37 3.60 16.90
CA PHE A 73 19.03 4.89 16.32
C PHE A 73 17.61 5.36 16.63
N GLN A 74 16.66 4.43 16.79
CA GLN A 74 15.29 4.75 17.19
C GLN A 74 15.22 5.20 18.66
N LEU A 75 15.91 4.52 19.56
CA LEU A 75 16.01 4.90 20.96
C LEU A 75 16.71 6.23 21.14
N LEU A 76 17.84 6.45 20.45
CA LEU A 76 18.55 7.72 20.46
C LEU A 76 17.65 8.86 19.96
N ALA A 77 16.92 8.63 18.86
CA ALA A 77 16.00 9.63 18.32
C ALA A 77 14.90 9.96 19.33
N PHE A 78 14.27 8.94 19.92
CA PHE A 78 13.20 9.10 20.89
C PHE A 78 13.69 9.74 22.19
N ALA A 79 14.80 9.29 22.77
CA ALA A 79 15.30 9.77 24.04
C ALA A 79 15.92 11.17 23.93
N HIS A 80 16.67 11.46 22.87
CA HIS A 80 17.56 12.63 22.83
C HIS A 80 17.33 13.59 21.65
N LYS A 81 16.70 13.18 20.53
CA LYS A 81 16.50 14.07 19.37
C LYS A 81 15.10 14.68 19.28
N MET A 82 14.09 14.02 19.84
CA MET A 82 12.74 14.58 19.94
C MET A 82 12.71 15.71 20.97
N GLU A 83 12.13 16.83 20.59
CA GLU A 83 12.02 18.01 21.44
C GLU A 83 10.56 18.38 21.72
N ARG A 84 10.34 19.18 22.77
CA ARG A 84 9.01 19.75 23.03
C ARG A 84 8.62 20.68 21.89
N GLY A 85 7.36 20.59 21.47
CA GLY A 85 6.82 21.31 20.33
C GLY A 85 6.86 20.52 19.03
N ASP A 86 7.66 19.45 18.92
CA ASP A 86 7.65 18.60 17.73
C ASP A 86 6.29 17.91 17.54
N ALA A 87 5.88 17.74 16.29
CA ALA A 87 4.70 16.97 15.94
C ALA A 87 4.98 15.47 16.04
N VAL A 88 3.98 14.72 16.46
CA VAL A 88 3.97 13.26 16.38
C VAL A 88 2.76 12.77 15.58
N LEU A 89 3.03 11.84 14.67
CA LEU A 89 2.06 11.07 13.91
C LEU A 89 2.05 9.67 14.48
N ALA A 90 0.89 9.22 14.97
CA ALA A 90 0.71 7.86 15.49
C ALA A 90 -0.29 7.10 14.61
N PRO A 91 0.20 6.31 13.63
CA PRO A 91 -0.67 5.49 12.79
C PRO A 91 -1.34 4.41 13.63
N ARG A 92 -2.67 4.30 13.52
CA ARG A 92 -3.46 3.41 14.38
C ARG A 92 -3.57 2.00 13.82
N HIS A 93 -3.62 1.02 14.70
CA HIS A 93 -3.97 -0.37 14.42
C HIS A 93 -5.48 -0.49 14.22
N GLY A 94 -5.89 -1.42 13.35
CA GLY A 94 -7.30 -1.73 13.11
C GLY A 94 -8.10 -0.63 12.38
N THR A 95 -7.55 0.57 12.19
CA THR A 95 -8.21 1.66 11.46
C THR A 95 -7.24 2.33 10.48
N PRO A 96 -7.70 2.80 9.30
CA PRO A 96 -6.86 3.51 8.33
C PRO A 96 -6.64 4.98 8.72
N SER A 97 -6.44 5.25 10.01
CA SER A 97 -6.30 6.60 10.56
C SER A 97 -4.94 6.82 11.25
N VAL A 98 -4.60 8.09 11.48
CA VAL A 98 -3.38 8.55 12.14
C VAL A 98 -3.77 9.63 13.14
N ALA A 99 -3.34 9.46 14.39
CA ALA A 99 -3.45 10.53 15.37
C ALA A 99 -2.32 11.55 15.16
N ILE A 100 -2.64 12.84 15.30
CA ILE A 100 -1.69 13.95 15.29
C ILE A 100 -1.62 14.51 16.71
N GLY A 101 -0.41 14.59 17.26
CA GLY A 101 -0.15 15.22 18.55
C GLY A 101 1.06 16.13 18.52
N GLU A 102 1.23 16.89 19.60
CA GLU A 102 2.41 17.71 19.86
C GLU A 102 3.11 17.19 21.11
N ILE A 103 4.43 16.98 21.04
CA ILE A 103 5.24 16.55 22.19
C ILE A 103 5.30 17.69 23.21
N THR A 104 4.83 17.45 24.43
CA THR A 104 4.75 18.47 25.48
C THR A 104 5.77 18.29 26.60
N GLY A 105 6.36 17.10 26.72
CA GLY A 105 7.27 16.77 27.80
C GLY A 105 8.54 16.08 27.33
N ASP A 106 9.52 16.10 28.22
CA ASP A 106 10.80 15.45 28.01
C ASP A 106 10.64 13.93 28.09
N TYR A 107 11.68 13.23 27.62
CA TYR A 107 11.81 11.81 27.80
C TYR A 107 11.71 11.42 29.29
N ARG A 108 10.99 10.34 29.57
CA ARG A 108 10.92 9.69 30.89
C ARG A 108 10.91 8.18 30.74
N PHE A 109 11.67 7.50 31.58
CA PHE A 109 11.53 6.06 31.78
C PHE A 109 10.43 5.75 32.79
N ARG A 110 9.48 4.90 32.42
CA ARG A 110 8.30 4.55 33.23
C ARG A 110 8.00 3.07 33.15
N THR A 111 7.84 2.42 34.29
CA THR A 111 7.49 0.99 34.38
C THR A 111 6.04 0.76 34.81
N ASP A 112 5.29 1.84 35.10
CA ASP A 112 3.93 1.80 35.65
C ASP A 112 2.82 1.77 34.59
N LEU A 113 3.15 1.95 33.31
CA LEU A 113 2.16 2.04 32.23
C LEU A 113 1.79 0.69 31.64
N HIS A 114 2.78 -0.06 31.13
CA HIS A 114 2.59 -1.38 30.55
C HIS A 114 3.93 -2.13 30.44
N PRO A 115 4.00 -3.46 30.68
CA PRO A 115 5.28 -4.19 30.71
C PRO A 115 6.09 -4.17 29.40
N GLU A 116 5.43 -4.01 28.27
CA GLU A 116 6.07 -4.01 26.94
C GLU A 116 6.71 -2.66 26.55
N VAL A 117 6.46 -1.59 27.30
CA VAL A 117 6.94 -0.24 26.95
C VAL A 117 7.47 0.47 28.18
N SER A 118 8.58 1.19 28.05
CA SER A 118 9.17 1.89 29.20
C SER A 118 9.73 3.26 28.87
N HIS A 119 10.10 3.52 27.63
CA HIS A 119 10.49 4.85 27.19
C HIS A 119 9.25 5.64 26.80
N THR A 120 9.07 6.82 27.40
CA THR A 120 7.84 7.61 27.25
C THR A 120 8.11 9.09 27.05
N ARG A 121 7.18 9.75 26.36
CA ARG A 121 7.07 11.22 26.29
C ARG A 121 5.61 11.62 26.40
N THR A 122 5.32 12.74 27.04
CA THR A 122 3.95 13.26 27.09
C THR A 122 3.64 14.00 25.81
N VAL A 123 2.41 13.83 25.33
CA VAL A 123 1.91 14.36 24.07
C VAL A 123 0.54 14.96 24.32
N ARG A 124 0.29 16.14 23.73
CA ARG A 124 -1.06 16.67 23.61
C ARG A 124 -1.61 16.24 22.27
N TRP A 125 -2.60 15.36 22.26
CA TRP A 125 -3.30 14.98 21.03
C TRP A 125 -4.13 16.15 20.52
N ILE A 126 -3.96 16.45 19.24
CA ILE A 126 -4.70 17.49 18.52
C ILE A 126 -5.86 16.83 17.77
N HIS A 127 -5.55 15.73 17.06
CA HIS A 127 -6.51 14.88 16.37
C HIS A 127 -6.20 13.42 16.65
N ASP A 128 -7.20 12.57 16.85
CA ASP A 128 -7.04 11.15 17.21
C ASP A 128 -7.39 10.16 16.08
N GLY A 129 -7.83 10.69 14.93
CA GLY A 129 -8.39 9.88 13.85
C GLY A 129 -8.30 10.51 12.46
N VAL A 130 -7.22 11.24 12.14
CA VAL A 130 -7.08 11.84 10.80
C VAL A 130 -6.92 10.73 9.76
N PRO A 131 -7.70 10.73 8.67
CA PRO A 131 -7.57 9.73 7.62
C PRO A 131 -6.16 9.70 7.03
N ARG A 132 -5.55 8.51 6.87
CA ARG A 132 -4.17 8.36 6.34
C ARG A 132 -3.92 9.10 5.03
N VAL A 133 -4.95 9.16 4.21
CA VAL A 133 -4.93 9.79 2.89
C VAL A 133 -4.80 11.32 2.94
N ALA A 134 -5.27 11.99 4.00
CA ALA A 134 -5.10 13.43 4.17
C ALA A 134 -3.61 13.84 4.23
N PHE A 135 -2.75 12.90 4.60
CA PHE A 135 -1.32 13.10 4.75
C PHE A 135 -0.52 12.98 3.46
N GLY A 136 -1.11 12.47 2.37
CA GLY A 136 -0.39 12.15 1.12
C GLY A 136 0.50 10.91 1.22
N ASP A 137 0.69 10.23 0.09
CA ASP A 137 1.43 8.95 0.02
C ASP A 137 2.90 9.11 0.48
N ASP A 138 3.51 10.27 0.23
CA ASP A 138 4.89 10.60 0.55
C ASP A 138 5.20 10.70 2.06
N LEU A 139 4.19 10.93 2.91
CA LEU A 139 4.42 11.14 4.35
C LEU A 139 4.57 9.85 5.13
N LEU A 140 3.86 8.80 4.71
CA LEU A 140 3.85 7.51 5.38
C LEU A 140 4.76 6.48 4.69
N GLU A 141 5.42 6.89 3.59
CA GLU A 141 6.47 6.13 2.94
C GLU A 141 7.68 5.97 3.89
N GLY A 142 7.86 4.73 4.34
CA GLY A 142 8.87 4.34 5.29
C GLY A 142 8.66 2.89 5.71
N SER A 143 9.73 2.21 6.13
CA SER A 143 9.61 0.81 6.56
C SER A 143 8.59 0.70 7.70
N ALA A 144 7.52 -0.09 7.47
CA ALA A 144 6.51 -0.40 8.49
C ALA A 144 7.10 -1.17 9.69
N LEU A 145 8.38 -1.57 9.61
CA LEU A 145 9.11 -2.28 10.65
C LEU A 145 9.72 -1.36 11.70
N ASN A 146 9.79 -0.05 11.46
CA ASN A 146 10.37 0.91 12.41
C ASN A 146 9.29 1.54 13.30
N ALA A 147 9.48 1.46 14.61
CA ALA A 147 8.62 2.08 15.60
C ALA A 147 8.75 3.61 15.62
N VAL A 148 9.96 4.15 15.40
CA VAL A 148 10.23 5.60 15.41
C VAL A 148 10.90 6.03 14.11
N MET A 149 10.36 7.07 13.47
CA MET A 149 10.92 7.63 12.25
C MET A 149 10.82 9.16 12.24
N ARG A 150 11.86 9.84 11.74
CA ARG A 150 11.79 11.28 11.45
C ARG A 150 11.17 11.49 10.07
N VAL A 151 10.27 12.46 9.95
CA VAL A 151 9.80 12.95 8.65
C VAL A 151 10.86 13.90 8.10
N ASN A 152 11.53 13.51 7.01
CA ASN A 152 12.68 14.26 6.47
C ASN A 152 12.26 15.32 5.44
N ALA A 153 11.14 15.14 4.74
CA ALA A 153 10.70 16.08 3.72
C ALA A 153 10.01 17.29 4.37
N GLU A 154 10.59 18.48 4.19
CA GLU A 154 10.09 19.73 4.79
C GLU A 154 8.64 20.03 4.42
N ARG A 155 8.27 19.82 3.15
CA ARG A 155 6.88 19.95 2.68
C ARG A 155 5.91 19.04 3.42
N ALA A 156 6.38 17.85 3.78
CA ALA A 156 5.61 16.85 4.48
C ALA A 156 5.40 17.27 5.96
N VAL A 157 6.44 17.81 6.61
CA VAL A 157 6.34 18.43 7.95
C VAL A 157 5.38 19.62 7.95
N GLN A 158 5.45 20.50 6.94
CA GLN A 158 4.53 21.63 6.79
C GLN A 158 3.07 21.16 6.68
N ARG A 159 2.83 20.08 5.94
CA ARG A 159 1.50 19.50 5.75
C ARG A 159 0.93 18.89 7.03
N VAL A 160 1.76 18.26 7.88
CA VAL A 160 1.34 17.80 9.22
C VAL A 160 0.80 18.95 10.05
N TRP A 161 1.56 20.04 10.14
CA TRP A 161 1.15 21.21 10.90
C TRP A 161 -0.04 21.95 10.29
N HIS A 162 -0.18 21.89 8.97
CA HIS A 162 -1.36 22.38 8.28
C HIS A 162 -2.62 21.63 8.73
N LEU A 163 -2.60 20.29 8.65
CA LEU A 163 -3.71 19.42 9.09
C LEU A 163 -4.00 19.60 10.58
N ALA A 164 -2.96 19.68 11.42
CA ALA A 164 -3.12 19.90 12.86
C ALA A 164 -3.93 21.18 13.17
N ARG A 165 -3.77 22.24 12.39
CA ARG A 165 -4.36 23.57 12.65
C ARG A 165 -5.70 23.82 11.95
N HIS A 166 -6.00 23.06 10.89
CA HIS A 166 -7.15 23.34 10.02
C HIS A 166 -8.11 22.15 9.97
N GLU A 167 -8.96 22.03 11.00
CA GLU A 167 -9.93 20.92 11.12
C GLU A 167 -10.89 20.81 9.93
N ARG A 168 -11.18 21.92 9.23
CA ARG A 168 -12.01 21.93 8.02
C ARG A 168 -11.36 21.18 6.85
N ASP A 169 -10.04 21.12 6.80
CA ASP A 169 -9.32 20.38 5.77
C ASP A 169 -9.21 18.89 6.11
N ILE A 170 -9.31 18.56 7.40
CA ILE A 170 -9.54 17.18 7.85
C ILE A 170 -10.98 16.78 7.52
N ALA A 171 -11.97 17.63 7.80
CA ALA A 171 -13.37 17.35 7.51
C ALA A 171 -13.69 17.33 6.01
N SER A 172 -12.98 18.07 5.16
CA SER A 172 -13.10 17.96 3.70
C SER A 172 -12.38 16.72 3.17
N ALA A 173 -11.28 16.29 3.81
CA ALA A 173 -10.70 14.98 3.58
C ALA A 173 -11.66 13.87 4.03
N ASP A 174 -12.32 13.98 5.19
CA ASP A 174 -13.22 13.00 5.83
C ASP A 174 -14.60 12.93 5.16
N ALA A 175 -15.18 14.06 4.73
CA ALA A 175 -16.33 14.10 3.82
C ALA A 175 -15.96 13.62 2.42
N GLY A 176 -14.67 13.68 2.07
CA GLY A 176 -14.08 12.99 0.93
C GLY A 176 -13.70 11.53 1.21
N VAL A 177 -13.75 11.02 2.46
CA VAL A 177 -13.35 9.64 2.81
C VAL A 177 -14.38 8.61 2.35
N GLU A 178 -15.64 8.98 2.13
CA GLU A 178 -16.55 8.13 1.36
C GLU A 178 -16.05 7.92 -0.10
N GLU A 179 -15.11 8.74 -0.59
CA GLU A 179 -14.55 8.66 -1.95
C GLU A 179 -13.02 8.89 -2.02
N LEU A 180 -12.24 8.60 -0.96
CA LEU A 180 -10.77 8.57 -1.06
C LEU A 180 -10.33 7.21 -1.61
N HIS A 181 -10.62 7.05 -2.90
CA HIS A 181 -10.11 5.98 -3.74
C HIS A 181 -8.58 5.94 -3.62
N VAL A 182 -8.06 4.95 -2.89
CA VAL A 182 -6.80 4.32 -3.31
C VAL A 182 -7.00 4.04 -4.80
N THR A 183 -6.23 4.69 -5.66
CA THR A 183 -6.39 4.51 -7.10
C THR A 183 -6.31 3.01 -7.38
N PRO A 184 -7.07 2.48 -8.36
CA PRO A 184 -7.00 1.06 -8.67
C PRO A 184 -5.55 0.57 -8.80
N PHE A 185 -4.67 1.39 -9.39
CA PHE A 185 -3.25 1.09 -9.56
C PHE A 185 -2.43 1.14 -8.26
N ALA A 186 -2.72 2.05 -7.33
CA ALA A 186 -2.12 2.01 -6.00
C ALA A 186 -2.49 0.73 -5.24
N ASN A 187 -3.73 0.25 -5.43
CA ASN A 187 -4.18 -1.02 -4.85
C ASN A 187 -3.48 -2.23 -5.49
N LEU A 188 -3.27 -2.20 -6.81
CA LEU A 188 -2.43 -3.19 -7.50
C LEU A 188 -1.06 -3.30 -6.84
N ARG A 189 -0.35 -2.17 -6.72
CA ARG A 189 1.00 -2.13 -6.14
C ARG A 189 1.04 -2.68 -4.73
N ARG A 190 0.06 -2.33 -3.90
CA ARG A 190 -0.08 -2.88 -2.55
C ARG A 190 -0.20 -4.41 -2.58
N ASN A 191 -1.07 -4.95 -3.44
CA ASN A 191 -1.29 -6.39 -3.53
C ASN A 191 -0.07 -7.14 -4.11
N LEU A 192 0.64 -6.54 -5.08
CA LEU A 192 1.90 -7.09 -5.61
C LEU A 192 3.02 -7.04 -4.56
N ASN A 193 3.10 -6.00 -3.74
CA ASN A 193 4.05 -5.93 -2.62
C ASN A 193 3.78 -7.01 -1.56
N TYR A 194 2.50 -7.32 -1.31
CA TYR A 194 2.15 -8.46 -0.47
C TYR A 194 2.62 -9.79 -1.08
N ALA A 195 2.41 -10.01 -2.38
CA ALA A 195 2.92 -11.18 -3.09
C ALA A 195 4.46 -11.28 -3.02
N ARG A 196 5.18 -10.17 -3.17
CA ARG A 196 6.66 -10.12 -2.98
C ARG A 196 7.05 -10.51 -1.56
N SER A 197 6.33 -9.99 -0.56
CA SER A 197 6.59 -10.29 0.84
C SER A 197 6.45 -11.79 1.14
N LEU A 198 5.49 -12.47 0.50
CA LEU A 198 5.38 -13.93 0.57
C LEU A 198 6.61 -14.61 -0.03
N ALA A 199 7.08 -14.18 -1.21
CA ALA A 199 8.29 -14.75 -1.82
C ALA A 199 9.53 -14.54 -0.93
N THR A 200 9.72 -13.34 -0.37
CA THR A 200 10.81 -13.06 0.58
C THR A 200 10.69 -13.88 1.87
N ALA A 201 9.48 -14.04 2.40
CA ALA A 201 9.24 -14.89 3.57
C ALA A 201 9.60 -16.36 3.28
N GLY A 202 9.23 -16.88 2.11
CA GLY A 202 9.62 -18.21 1.67
C GLY A 202 11.14 -18.41 1.61
N GLN A 203 11.88 -17.42 1.11
CA GLN A 203 13.36 -17.46 1.14
C GLN A 203 13.92 -17.54 2.56
N ALA A 204 13.42 -16.70 3.47
CA ALA A 204 13.86 -16.69 4.86
C ALA A 204 13.54 -18.02 5.56
N LEU A 205 12.36 -18.60 5.32
CA LEU A 205 11.98 -19.92 5.84
C LEU A 205 12.88 -21.03 5.30
N GLY A 206 13.30 -20.93 4.04
CA GLY A 206 14.29 -21.84 3.44
C GLY A 206 15.63 -21.84 4.16
N GLN A 207 16.12 -20.66 4.55
CA GLN A 207 17.36 -20.53 5.31
C GLN A 207 17.27 -21.12 6.73
N LEU A 208 16.06 -21.18 7.29
CA LEU A 208 15.78 -21.78 8.60
C LEU A 208 15.53 -23.30 8.51
N GLU A 209 15.65 -23.90 7.33
CA GLU A 209 15.43 -25.33 7.07
C GLU A 209 14.09 -25.87 7.62
N VAL A 210 13.03 -25.07 7.54
CA VAL A 210 11.71 -25.46 8.02
C VAL A 210 11.20 -26.70 7.27
N ARG A 211 10.85 -27.76 7.99
CA ARG A 211 10.36 -29.04 7.43
C ARG A 211 8.86 -29.31 7.64
N ALA A 212 8.15 -28.39 8.28
CA ALA A 212 6.73 -28.57 8.59
C ALA A 212 5.82 -28.54 7.35
N PHE A 213 6.28 -27.95 6.25
CA PHE A 213 5.59 -27.88 4.96
C PHE A 213 6.61 -27.62 3.83
N GLU A 214 6.18 -27.76 2.58
CA GLU A 214 7.00 -27.47 1.40
C GLU A 214 7.13 -25.96 1.20
N ILE A 215 8.34 -25.41 1.34
CA ILE A 215 8.61 -23.98 1.17
C ILE A 215 8.19 -23.47 -0.22
N ASP A 216 8.29 -24.32 -1.23
CA ASP A 216 7.84 -24.05 -2.60
C ASP A 216 6.36 -23.64 -2.67
N ASP A 217 5.52 -24.13 -1.75
CA ASP A 217 4.10 -23.74 -1.70
C ASP A 217 3.91 -22.27 -1.28
N VAL A 218 4.88 -21.68 -0.57
CA VAL A 218 4.89 -20.24 -0.30
C VAL A 218 5.14 -19.45 -1.59
N PHE A 219 6.02 -19.94 -2.46
CA PHE A 219 6.27 -19.32 -3.78
C PHE A 219 5.06 -19.50 -4.71
N ARG A 220 4.38 -20.66 -4.67
CA ARG A 220 3.11 -20.87 -5.38
C ARG A 220 2.02 -19.92 -4.90
N ALA A 221 1.92 -19.73 -3.59
CA ALA A 221 0.99 -18.75 -3.02
C ALA A 221 1.32 -17.32 -3.49
N ALA A 222 2.60 -16.93 -3.49
CA ALA A 222 3.04 -15.64 -4.02
C ALA A 222 2.64 -15.46 -5.50
N TRP A 223 2.83 -16.47 -6.33
CA TRP A 223 2.42 -16.46 -7.74
C TRP A 223 0.91 -16.25 -7.89
N VAL A 224 0.10 -17.01 -7.16
CA VAL A 224 -1.37 -16.89 -7.17
C VAL A 224 -1.81 -15.49 -6.73
N GLN A 225 -1.19 -14.94 -5.68
CA GLN A 225 -1.49 -13.58 -5.21
C GLN A 225 -1.12 -12.51 -6.25
N GLY A 226 -0.01 -12.67 -6.97
CA GLY A 226 0.38 -11.75 -8.04
C GLY A 226 -0.66 -11.68 -9.18
N VAL A 227 -1.16 -12.84 -9.62
CA VAL A 227 -2.20 -12.90 -10.66
C VAL A 227 -3.56 -12.40 -10.14
N ALA A 228 -3.90 -12.66 -8.88
CA ALA A 228 -5.11 -12.12 -8.26
C ALA A 228 -5.06 -10.59 -8.14
N ALA A 229 -3.88 -10.01 -7.88
CA ALA A 229 -3.69 -8.57 -7.87
C ALA A 229 -4.00 -7.93 -9.23
N LEU A 230 -3.52 -8.53 -10.33
CA LEU A 230 -3.80 -8.09 -11.70
C LEU A 230 -5.32 -8.15 -12.01
N ASP A 231 -5.96 -9.28 -11.71
CA ASP A 231 -7.41 -9.47 -11.89
C ASP A 231 -8.22 -8.38 -11.18
N HIS A 232 -7.88 -8.15 -9.91
CA HIS A 232 -8.57 -7.19 -9.07
C HIS A 232 -8.39 -5.77 -9.60
N TRP A 233 -7.18 -5.41 -9.98
CA TRP A 233 -6.90 -4.10 -10.54
C TRP A 233 -7.70 -3.82 -11.82
N VAL A 234 -7.68 -4.73 -12.79
CA VAL A 234 -8.43 -4.53 -14.05
C VAL A 234 -9.92 -4.34 -13.75
N ARG A 235 -10.48 -5.11 -12.81
CA ARG A 235 -11.88 -4.95 -12.36
C ARG A 235 -12.13 -3.54 -11.81
N GLN A 236 -11.26 -3.07 -10.92
CA GLN A 236 -11.38 -1.75 -10.31
C GLN A 236 -11.22 -0.63 -11.35
N GLU A 237 -10.27 -0.78 -12.28
CA GLU A 237 -10.01 0.20 -13.34
C GLU A 237 -11.21 0.37 -14.26
N VAL A 238 -11.80 -0.76 -14.70
CA VAL A 238 -13.02 -0.76 -15.51
C VAL A 238 -14.19 -0.14 -14.74
N HIS A 239 -14.39 -0.55 -13.48
CA HIS A 239 -15.45 0.00 -12.64
C HIS A 239 -15.35 1.53 -12.53
N THR A 240 -14.20 2.02 -12.05
CA THR A 240 -13.97 3.45 -11.82
C THR A 240 -14.11 4.26 -13.11
N ARG A 241 -13.47 3.85 -14.21
CA ARG A 241 -13.54 4.62 -15.47
C ARG A 241 -14.93 4.61 -16.10
N MET A 242 -15.67 3.51 -15.97
CA MET A 242 -17.02 3.44 -16.52
C MET A 242 -17.98 4.36 -15.78
N LEU A 243 -17.88 4.46 -14.45
CA LEU A 243 -18.65 5.44 -13.67
C LEU A 243 -18.25 6.88 -14.02
N LEU A 244 -16.96 7.16 -14.24
CA LEU A 244 -16.49 8.47 -14.71
C LEU A 244 -17.04 8.82 -16.10
N LEU A 245 -17.06 7.88 -17.04
CA LEU A 245 -17.67 8.06 -18.37
C LEU A 245 -19.19 8.25 -18.32
N ALA A 246 -19.84 7.74 -17.27
CA ALA A 246 -21.26 7.93 -17.04
C ALA A 246 -21.57 9.29 -16.40
N ARG A 247 -20.66 9.82 -15.57
CA ARG A 247 -20.71 11.18 -15.02
C ARG A 247 -20.43 12.24 -16.08
N ASN A 248 -19.48 11.98 -16.96
CA ASN A 248 -19.10 12.89 -18.05
C ASN A 248 -20.03 12.68 -19.27
N GLY A 249 -20.32 13.76 -20.01
CA GLY A 249 -21.29 13.76 -21.11
C GLY A 249 -20.98 12.79 -22.27
N THR A 250 -21.84 12.79 -23.28
CA THR A 250 -21.93 11.72 -24.30
C THR A 250 -20.89 11.76 -25.44
N ALA A 251 -19.97 12.73 -25.47
CA ALA A 251 -19.24 13.05 -26.70
C ALA A 251 -18.21 12.00 -27.16
N ASP A 252 -17.64 11.18 -26.27
CA ASP A 252 -16.55 10.24 -26.62
C ASP A 252 -16.65 8.90 -25.86
N ARG A 253 -17.77 8.20 -25.98
CA ARG A 253 -17.96 6.89 -25.30
C ARG A 253 -17.39 5.74 -26.13
N PRO A 254 -16.57 4.85 -25.53
CA PRO A 254 -16.09 3.63 -26.17
C PRO A 254 -17.24 2.70 -26.59
N SER A 255 -17.00 1.88 -27.62
CA SER A 255 -18.01 0.95 -28.12
C SER A 255 -18.49 -0.07 -27.07
N GLY A 256 -17.61 -0.48 -26.13
CA GLY A 256 -17.99 -1.37 -25.04
C GLY A 256 -18.94 -0.71 -24.04
N PHE A 257 -18.76 0.60 -23.76
CA PHE A 257 -19.70 1.36 -22.94
C PHE A 257 -21.10 1.37 -23.56
N ALA A 258 -21.20 1.65 -24.86
CA ALA A 258 -22.47 1.76 -25.57
C ALA A 258 -23.24 0.43 -25.67
N LYS A 259 -22.54 -0.71 -25.55
CA LYS A 259 -23.12 -2.06 -25.57
C LYS A 259 -23.50 -2.56 -24.17
N PHE A 260 -23.17 -1.83 -23.11
CA PHE A 260 -23.47 -2.26 -21.76
C PHE A 260 -24.97 -2.16 -21.49
N GLU A 261 -25.55 -3.26 -21.01
CA GLU A 261 -27.00 -3.39 -20.84
C GLU A 261 -27.42 -3.01 -19.42
N ILE A 262 -28.48 -2.21 -19.31
CA ILE A 262 -29.21 -1.93 -18.07
C ILE A 262 -30.70 -2.19 -18.29
N THR A 263 -31.42 -2.42 -17.19
CA THR A 263 -32.87 -2.66 -17.25
C THR A 263 -33.63 -1.42 -17.69
N LEU A 264 -34.78 -1.59 -18.35
CA LEU A 264 -35.65 -0.47 -18.74
C LEU A 264 -36.10 0.40 -17.55
N ASP A 265 -36.33 -0.20 -16.37
CA ASP A 265 -36.65 0.54 -15.13
C ASP A 265 -35.58 1.60 -14.80
N LEU A 266 -34.31 1.20 -14.78
CA LEU A 266 -33.18 2.11 -14.56
C LEU A 266 -33.12 3.21 -15.62
N VAL A 267 -33.42 2.89 -16.89
CA VAL A 267 -33.48 3.88 -17.97
C VAL A 267 -34.60 4.91 -17.72
N GLU A 268 -35.79 4.45 -17.32
CA GLU A 268 -36.93 5.34 -17.01
C GLU A 268 -36.63 6.24 -15.82
N ARG A 269 -36.02 5.71 -14.76
CA ARG A 269 -35.64 6.48 -13.55
C ARG A 269 -34.60 7.55 -13.86
N VAL A 270 -33.61 7.23 -14.70
CA VAL A 270 -32.64 8.21 -15.21
C VAL A 270 -33.34 9.27 -16.06
N HIS A 271 -34.26 8.87 -16.95
CA HIS A 271 -34.99 9.80 -17.81
C HIS A 271 -35.91 10.76 -17.03
N ARG A 272 -36.50 10.30 -15.93
CA ARG A 272 -37.30 11.13 -15.00
C ARG A 272 -36.44 12.02 -14.08
N GLY A 273 -35.12 11.84 -14.07
CA GLY A 273 -34.21 12.56 -13.18
C GLY A 273 -34.23 12.06 -11.73
N GLU A 274 -34.75 10.86 -11.48
CA GLU A 274 -34.75 10.23 -10.15
C GLU A 274 -33.38 9.64 -9.78
N LEU A 275 -32.56 9.32 -10.79
CA LEU A 275 -31.20 8.81 -10.66
C LEU A 275 -30.28 9.46 -11.70
N ALA A 276 -29.02 9.67 -11.35
CA ALA A 276 -27.98 9.91 -12.34
C ALA A 276 -27.58 8.60 -13.06
N LEU A 277 -27.09 8.72 -14.30
CA LEU A 277 -26.69 7.54 -15.09
C LEU A 277 -25.60 6.70 -14.41
N HIS A 278 -24.65 7.34 -13.72
CA HIS A 278 -23.57 6.62 -13.04
C HIS A 278 -24.10 5.80 -11.85
N GLU A 279 -25.05 6.33 -11.08
CA GLU A 279 -25.74 5.60 -10.01
C GLU A 279 -26.54 4.42 -10.57
N ALA A 280 -27.15 4.60 -11.75
CA ALA A 280 -27.92 3.54 -12.41
C ALA A 280 -27.04 2.41 -12.94
N LEU A 281 -25.77 2.70 -13.24
CA LEU A 281 -24.80 1.73 -13.74
C LEU A 281 -24.10 0.94 -12.63
N GLU A 282 -23.98 1.49 -11.42
CA GLU A 282 -23.14 0.93 -10.36
C GLU A 282 -23.45 -0.53 -10.05
N MET A 283 -24.70 -0.85 -9.69
CA MET A 283 -25.09 -2.22 -9.34
C MET A 283 -25.05 -3.20 -10.52
N PRO A 284 -25.59 -2.87 -11.72
CA PRO A 284 -25.43 -3.71 -12.90
C PRO A 284 -23.96 -3.96 -13.26
N LEU A 285 -23.13 -2.92 -13.22
CA LEU A 285 -21.71 -3.00 -13.54
C LEU A 285 -20.99 -3.91 -12.55
N TRP A 286 -21.18 -3.69 -11.25
CA TRP A 286 -20.62 -4.55 -10.21
C TRP A 286 -21.02 -6.02 -10.40
N THR A 287 -22.26 -6.28 -10.78
CA THR A 287 -22.77 -7.64 -11.03
C THR A 287 -22.05 -8.32 -12.21
N VAL A 288 -21.80 -7.60 -13.31
CA VAL A 288 -21.05 -8.14 -14.45
C VAL A 288 -19.58 -8.35 -14.10
N LEU A 289 -18.96 -7.35 -13.48
CA LEU A 289 -17.53 -7.34 -13.15
C LEU A 289 -17.17 -8.39 -12.09
N SER A 290 -18.06 -8.68 -11.14
CA SER A 290 -17.83 -9.70 -10.09
C SER A 290 -17.90 -11.14 -10.62
N ARG A 291 -18.57 -11.38 -11.74
CA ARG A 291 -18.68 -12.70 -12.37
C ARG A 291 -17.62 -12.98 -13.43
N THR A 292 -16.78 -11.99 -13.70
CA THR A 292 -15.75 -12.04 -14.75
C THR A 292 -14.35 -12.03 -14.13
N THR A 293 -13.50 -12.91 -14.66
CA THR A 293 -12.08 -13.01 -14.29
C THR A 293 -11.22 -12.32 -15.35
N TYR A 294 -10.52 -11.27 -14.97
CA TYR A 294 -9.72 -10.39 -15.82
C TYR A 294 -8.23 -10.71 -15.76
N GLN A 295 -7.89 -11.96 -16.08
CA GLN A 295 -6.50 -12.44 -16.03
C GLN A 295 -5.94 -12.77 -17.40
N ARG A 296 -6.77 -13.30 -18.30
CA ARG A 296 -6.35 -13.65 -19.66
C ARG A 296 -6.34 -12.41 -20.56
N PRO A 297 -5.46 -12.35 -21.57
CA PRO A 297 -5.35 -11.19 -22.45
C PRO A 297 -6.68 -10.77 -23.08
N ASP A 298 -7.48 -11.73 -23.56
CA ASP A 298 -8.73 -11.41 -24.25
C ASP A 298 -9.78 -10.85 -23.27
N ARG A 299 -9.84 -11.38 -22.03
CA ARG A 299 -10.73 -10.85 -20.98
C ARG A 299 -10.33 -9.45 -20.52
N ILE A 300 -9.03 -9.20 -20.36
CA ILE A 300 -8.52 -7.86 -20.03
C ILE A 300 -8.88 -6.88 -21.16
N LYS A 301 -8.67 -7.26 -22.42
CA LYS A 301 -9.03 -6.45 -23.60
C LYS A 301 -10.53 -6.15 -23.65
N GLU A 302 -11.37 -7.15 -23.43
CA GLU A 302 -12.83 -6.99 -23.37
C GLU A 302 -13.26 -6.04 -22.25
N GLY A 303 -12.70 -6.20 -21.05
CA GLY A 303 -12.96 -5.34 -19.90
C GLY A 303 -12.59 -3.88 -20.17
N LEU A 304 -11.35 -3.64 -20.58
CA LEU A 304 -10.85 -2.30 -20.87
C LEU A 304 -11.55 -1.66 -22.07
N GLY A 305 -12.06 -2.45 -23.02
CA GLY A 305 -12.87 -1.98 -24.15
C GLY A 305 -14.18 -1.31 -23.75
N MET A 306 -14.65 -1.49 -22.51
CA MET A 306 -15.78 -0.72 -21.96
C MET A 306 -15.41 0.72 -21.63
N VAL A 307 -14.12 1.03 -21.45
CA VAL A 307 -13.65 2.32 -20.90
C VAL A 307 -12.61 3.04 -21.77
N THR A 308 -12.09 2.39 -22.81
CA THR A 308 -11.18 2.98 -23.79
C THR A 308 -11.25 2.26 -25.14
N ASP A 309 -10.61 2.81 -26.18
CA ASP A 309 -10.39 2.06 -27.42
C ASP A 309 -9.29 1.00 -27.22
N ALA A 310 -9.73 -0.24 -27.04
CA ALA A 310 -8.87 -1.38 -26.84
C ALA A 310 -8.49 -2.11 -28.15
N GLY A 311 -8.86 -1.61 -29.34
CA GLY A 311 -8.69 -2.31 -30.62
C GLY A 311 -7.27 -2.85 -30.84
N ARG A 312 -6.27 -1.98 -30.61
CA ARG A 312 -4.82 -2.26 -30.72
C ARG A 312 -4.11 -2.28 -29.36
N LEU A 313 -4.81 -2.72 -28.30
CA LEU A 313 -4.29 -2.68 -26.93
C LEU A 313 -2.92 -3.37 -26.81
N TRP A 314 -2.80 -4.61 -27.27
CA TRP A 314 -1.60 -5.42 -27.06
C TRP A 314 -0.42 -4.96 -27.91
N GLU A 315 -0.67 -4.41 -29.10
CA GLU A 315 0.35 -3.77 -29.93
C GLU A 315 0.93 -2.54 -29.24
N ARG A 316 0.07 -1.68 -28.69
CA ARG A 316 0.50 -0.47 -27.96
C ARG A 316 1.23 -0.81 -26.66
N VAL A 317 0.75 -1.82 -25.92
CA VAL A 317 1.42 -2.31 -24.71
C VAL A 317 2.81 -2.87 -25.03
N ALA A 318 2.93 -3.65 -26.12
CA ALA A 318 4.22 -4.18 -26.55
C ALA A 318 5.21 -3.08 -26.95
N THR A 319 4.74 -2.01 -27.61
CA THR A 319 5.53 -0.81 -27.89
C THR A 319 6.05 -0.18 -26.59
N VAL A 320 5.17 0.10 -25.62
CA VAL A 320 5.56 0.70 -24.34
C VAL A 320 6.56 -0.18 -23.57
N LEU A 321 6.40 -1.49 -23.60
CA LEU A 321 7.35 -2.42 -22.97
C LEU A 321 8.71 -2.44 -23.67
N SER A 322 8.74 -2.33 -25.01
CA SER A 322 9.96 -2.35 -25.82
C SER A 322 10.77 -1.06 -25.75
N GLU A 323 10.12 0.09 -25.51
CA GLU A 323 10.76 1.41 -25.45
C GLU A 323 11.47 1.69 -24.11
N ARG A 324 11.36 0.77 -23.13
CA ARG A 324 11.99 0.93 -21.82
C ARG A 324 13.52 0.81 -21.90
N PRO A 325 14.27 1.60 -21.12
CA PRO A 325 15.73 1.48 -21.06
C PRO A 325 16.17 0.07 -20.67
N GLY A 326 16.91 -0.60 -21.55
CA GLY A 326 17.40 -1.97 -21.34
C GLY A 326 16.37 -3.08 -21.60
N GLY A 327 15.20 -2.77 -22.15
CA GLY A 327 14.19 -3.75 -22.55
C GLY A 327 14.52 -4.43 -23.88
N GLU A 328 14.26 -5.74 -23.96
CA GLU A 328 14.25 -6.45 -25.24
C GLU A 328 13.00 -6.06 -26.04
N ALA A 329 13.11 -6.02 -27.37
CA ALA A 329 11.96 -5.80 -28.23
C ALA A 329 10.98 -6.98 -28.08
N VAL A 330 9.74 -6.68 -27.68
CA VAL A 330 8.67 -7.66 -27.50
C VAL A 330 7.52 -7.37 -28.45
N THR A 331 6.88 -8.42 -28.97
CA THR A 331 5.69 -8.30 -29.80
C THR A 331 4.41 -8.46 -28.97
N ALA A 332 3.26 -8.06 -29.53
CA ALA A 332 1.96 -8.32 -28.92
C ALA A 332 1.72 -9.82 -28.68
N SER A 333 2.26 -10.69 -29.54
CA SER A 333 2.15 -12.15 -29.36
C SER A 333 2.94 -12.62 -28.15
N ASP A 334 4.14 -12.10 -27.95
CA ASP A 334 5.01 -12.47 -26.81
C ASP A 334 4.38 -12.05 -25.48
N VAL A 335 3.83 -10.83 -25.41
CA VAL A 335 3.13 -10.33 -24.22
C VAL A 335 1.92 -11.20 -23.89
N ARG A 336 1.08 -11.52 -24.90
CA ARG A 336 -0.10 -12.37 -24.70
C ARG A 336 0.27 -13.80 -24.33
N GLY A 337 1.28 -14.38 -24.97
CA GLY A 337 1.80 -15.71 -24.69
C GLY A 337 2.28 -15.84 -23.25
N ARG A 338 3.15 -14.93 -22.81
CA ARG A 338 3.68 -14.92 -21.44
C ARG A 338 2.58 -14.73 -20.40
N LEU A 339 1.60 -13.86 -20.63
CA LEU A 339 0.46 -13.72 -19.71
C LEU A 339 -0.36 -15.01 -19.62
N ASN A 340 -0.62 -15.67 -20.76
CA ASN A 340 -1.33 -16.95 -20.77
C ASN A 340 -0.59 -18.02 -19.97
N GLU A 341 0.73 -18.16 -20.15
CA GLU A 341 1.55 -19.12 -19.39
C GLU A 341 1.47 -18.87 -17.88
N ILE A 342 1.53 -17.60 -17.46
CA ILE A 342 1.42 -17.20 -16.05
C ILE A 342 0.06 -17.59 -15.46
N VAL A 343 -1.01 -17.32 -16.20
CA VAL A 343 -2.39 -17.63 -15.77
C VAL A 343 -2.67 -19.13 -15.81
N GLU A 344 -2.14 -19.84 -16.79
CA GLU A 344 -2.23 -21.31 -16.85
C GLU A 344 -1.55 -21.96 -15.67
N ARG A 345 -0.32 -21.54 -15.34
CA ARG A 345 0.35 -22.01 -14.13
C ARG A 345 -0.42 -21.68 -12.86
N ARG A 346 -0.97 -20.45 -12.75
CA ARG A 346 -1.86 -20.09 -11.63
C ARG A 346 -3.01 -21.07 -11.49
N ASN A 347 -3.67 -21.42 -12.60
CA ASN A 347 -4.78 -22.38 -12.58
C ASN A 347 -4.31 -23.78 -12.17
N LYS A 348 -3.14 -24.23 -12.64
CA LYS A 348 -2.55 -25.50 -12.19
C LYS A 348 -2.30 -25.50 -10.68
N ILE A 349 -1.71 -24.44 -10.15
CA ILE A 349 -1.50 -24.28 -8.69
C ILE A 349 -2.84 -24.33 -7.94
N ALA A 350 -3.83 -23.56 -8.37
CA ALA A 350 -5.06 -23.37 -7.64
C ALA A 350 -6.03 -24.57 -7.73
N HIS A 351 -6.01 -25.33 -8.82
CA HIS A 351 -7.03 -26.34 -9.12
C HIS A 351 -6.48 -27.73 -9.44
N GLU A 352 -5.20 -27.87 -9.75
CA GLU A 352 -4.61 -29.12 -10.25
C GLU A 352 -3.28 -29.47 -9.53
N TYR A 353 -3.12 -28.99 -8.28
CA TYR A 353 -1.95 -29.28 -7.42
C TYR A 353 -0.58 -28.88 -8.00
N ASP A 354 -0.55 -28.07 -9.06
CA ASP A 354 0.65 -27.73 -9.84
C ASP A 354 1.40 -28.98 -10.36
N GLU A 355 0.68 -30.03 -10.75
CA GLU A 355 1.26 -31.30 -11.22
C GLU A 355 2.33 -31.07 -12.32
N ASP A 356 3.49 -31.72 -12.16
CA ASP A 356 4.53 -31.75 -13.19
C ASP A 356 4.11 -32.67 -14.34
N PRO A 357 4.01 -32.16 -15.59
CA PRO A 357 3.65 -32.99 -16.75
C PRO A 357 4.61 -34.17 -16.99
N SER A 358 5.86 -34.04 -16.54
CA SER A 358 6.91 -35.05 -16.70
C SER A 358 6.98 -36.02 -15.51
N ASP A 359 6.45 -35.62 -14.35
CA ASP A 359 6.35 -36.43 -13.14
C ASP A 359 5.01 -36.20 -12.41
N ARG A 360 4.04 -37.08 -12.67
CA ARG A 360 2.70 -36.99 -12.07
C ARG A 360 2.66 -37.13 -10.55
N ARG A 361 3.76 -37.53 -9.89
CA ARG A 361 3.83 -37.60 -8.43
C ARG A 361 4.39 -36.33 -7.80
N GLY A 362 4.99 -35.46 -8.62
CA GLY A 362 5.62 -34.21 -8.20
C GLY A 362 4.85 -32.97 -8.64
N LYS A 363 5.23 -31.84 -8.05
CA LYS A 363 4.80 -30.51 -8.49
C LYS A 363 5.88 -29.89 -9.37
N ARG A 364 5.48 -29.00 -10.28
CA ARG A 364 6.43 -28.21 -11.09
C ARG A 364 7.36 -27.39 -10.20
N GLN A 365 8.65 -27.41 -10.51
CA GLN A 365 9.68 -26.65 -9.79
C GLN A 365 9.37 -25.14 -9.76
N ILE A 366 9.51 -24.53 -8.58
CA ILE A 366 9.36 -23.09 -8.37
C ILE A 366 10.35 -22.64 -7.32
N ASP A 367 10.89 -21.44 -7.50
CA ASP A 367 11.77 -20.82 -6.53
C ASP A 367 11.36 -19.35 -6.31
N ALA A 368 12.00 -18.72 -5.35
CA ALA A 368 11.74 -17.32 -5.05
C ALA A 368 12.08 -16.39 -6.23
N ALA A 369 13.12 -16.70 -7.01
CA ALA A 369 13.57 -15.88 -8.12
C ALA A 369 12.52 -15.85 -9.23
N SER A 370 12.04 -17.02 -9.66
CA SER A 370 10.99 -17.16 -10.68
C SER A 370 9.64 -16.58 -10.22
N ALA A 371 9.27 -16.74 -8.95
CA ALA A 371 8.06 -16.11 -8.40
C ALA A 371 8.17 -14.57 -8.39
N THR A 372 9.30 -14.04 -7.92
CA THR A 372 9.55 -12.60 -7.87
C THR A 372 9.60 -11.97 -9.26
N ALA A 373 10.34 -12.58 -10.19
CA ALA A 373 10.42 -12.13 -11.59
C ALA A 373 9.05 -12.12 -12.28
N THR A 374 8.17 -13.07 -11.93
CA THR A 374 6.79 -13.09 -12.43
C THR A 374 5.97 -11.93 -11.88
N ILE A 375 6.07 -11.66 -10.58
CA ILE A 375 5.36 -10.55 -9.93
C ILE A 375 5.84 -9.20 -10.49
N GLU A 376 7.14 -9.04 -10.70
CA GLU A 376 7.72 -7.86 -11.35
C GLU A 376 7.22 -7.68 -12.78
N TRP A 377 7.16 -8.77 -13.55
CA TRP A 377 6.62 -8.72 -14.90
C TRP A 377 5.14 -8.35 -14.93
N ILE A 378 4.33 -8.84 -13.98
CA ILE A 378 2.92 -8.43 -13.83
C ILE A 378 2.81 -6.93 -13.56
N GLU A 379 3.64 -6.36 -12.68
CA GLU A 379 3.66 -4.90 -12.44
C GLU A 379 4.05 -4.12 -13.71
N GLN A 380 5.07 -4.60 -14.41
CA GLN A 380 5.55 -3.99 -15.65
C GLN A 380 4.48 -3.97 -16.73
N LEU A 381 3.77 -5.10 -16.91
CA LEU A 381 2.63 -5.25 -17.80
C LEU A 381 1.52 -4.28 -17.44
N ALA A 382 1.10 -4.27 -16.17
CA ALA A 382 0.02 -3.42 -15.70
C ALA A 382 0.36 -1.93 -15.86
N THR A 383 1.61 -1.54 -15.60
CA THR A 383 2.09 -0.16 -15.83
C THR A 383 1.96 0.22 -17.31
N ALA A 384 2.37 -0.67 -18.23
CA ALA A 384 2.27 -0.42 -19.66
C ALA A 384 0.80 -0.36 -20.12
N VAL A 385 -0.07 -1.22 -19.59
CA VAL A 385 -1.51 -1.17 -19.85
C VAL A 385 -2.10 0.15 -19.36
N LEU A 386 -1.74 0.60 -18.15
CA LEU A 386 -2.21 1.88 -17.60
C LEU A 386 -1.83 3.06 -18.50
N GLU A 387 -0.57 3.12 -18.91
CA GLU A 387 -0.07 4.17 -19.82
C GLU A 387 -0.84 4.18 -21.15
N VAL A 388 -1.13 2.99 -21.71
CA VAL A 388 -1.89 2.85 -22.95
C VAL A 388 -3.35 3.31 -22.79
N ILE A 389 -4.00 3.03 -21.66
CA ILE A 389 -5.40 3.45 -21.45
C ILE A 389 -5.53 4.93 -21.01
N ASP A 390 -4.45 5.55 -20.52
CA ASP A 390 -4.39 6.98 -20.18
C ASP A 390 -4.11 7.88 -21.39
N GLN A 391 -3.57 7.33 -22.46
CA GLN A 391 -3.39 8.02 -23.73
C GLN A 391 -4.57 7.72 -24.68
N PRO A 392 -5.60 8.59 -24.78
CA PRO A 392 -6.60 8.44 -25.83
C PRO A 392 -5.91 8.53 -27.20
N GLY A 393 -6.28 7.63 -28.11
CA GLY A 393 -5.53 7.31 -29.33
C GLY A 393 -5.04 8.54 -30.12
N ARG A 394 -3.77 8.52 -30.50
CA ARG A 394 -3.24 9.29 -31.64
C ARG A 394 -3.63 8.64 -32.95
#